data_AF-A0A2G1BPF9-F1
#
_entry.id   AF-A0A2G1BPF9-F1
#
_cell.length_a   1.000
_cell.length_b   1.000
_cell.length_c   1.000
_cell.angle_alpha   90.00
_cell.angle_beta   90.00
_cell.angle_gamma   90.00
#
_symmetry.space_group_name_H-M   'P 1'
#
loop_
_entity.id
_entity.type
_entity.pdbx_description
1 polymer ?
#
loop_
_entity_poly.entity_id
_entity_poly.type
_entity_poly.pdbx_seq_one_letter_code
_entity_poly.pdbx_strand_id
1 'polypeptide(L)'
;TSILAIQNMVQDSARLARAASQGDIQARANEQNHNGEFLSIVKGINSTLDAISAPLGECITVMHSLSEGNLSQQIQGNYEGQFNELKRSVNTSVSNLSNMVSEITSTTLTITGSS
;
A
#
# COMPACT_ATOMS: atom_id res chain seq x y z
N THR A 1 25.73 -25.49 -11.35
CA THR A 1 25.56 -25.58 -12.81
C THR A 1 24.45 -24.63 -13.24
N SER A 2 24.38 -24.22 -14.51
CA SER A 2 23.34 -23.30 -15.00
C SER A 2 21.91 -23.81 -14.79
N ILE A 3 21.72 -25.13 -14.73
CA ILE A 3 20.43 -25.77 -14.40
C ILE A 3 19.95 -25.38 -13.00
N LEU A 4 20.83 -25.37 -11.99
CA LEU A 4 20.47 -25.00 -10.62
C LEU A 4 20.04 -23.52 -10.52
N ALA A 5 20.73 -22.63 -11.24
CA ALA A 5 20.36 -21.22 -11.28
C ALA A 5 18.96 -21.00 -11.87
N ILE A 6 18.63 -21.72 -12.96
CA ILE A 6 17.29 -21.68 -13.56
C ILE A 6 16.24 -22.26 -12.60
N GLN A 7 16.53 -23.38 -11.93
CA GLN A 7 15.62 -23.98 -10.96
C GLN A 7 15.31 -23.03 -9.79
N ASN A 8 16.34 -22.38 -9.23
CA ASN A 8 16.17 -21.38 -8.18
C ASN A 8 15.29 -20.22 -8.67
N MET A 9 15.51 -19.73 -9.88
CA MET A 9 14.73 -18.64 -10.46
C MET A 9 13.26 -19.02 -10.68
N VAL A 10 13.00 -20.22 -11.20
CA VAL A 10 11.65 -20.74 -11.39
C VAL A 10 10.94 -20.91 -10.04
N GLN A 11 11.64 -21.42 -9.03
CA GLN A 11 11.07 -21.59 -7.69
C GLN A 11 10.72 -20.24 -7.05
N ASP A 12 11.63 -19.27 -7.07
CA ASP A 12 11.39 -17.96 -6.46
C ASP A 12 10.28 -17.19 -7.18
N SER A 13 10.29 -17.17 -8.52
CA SER A 13 9.23 -16.51 -9.29
C SER A 13 7.85 -17.14 -9.03
N ALA A 14 7.74 -18.46 -9.00
CA ALA A 14 6.48 -19.14 -8.68
C ALA A 14 6.02 -18.91 -7.23
N ARG A 15 6.96 -18.83 -6.28
CA ARG A 15 6.65 -18.51 -4.89
C ARG A 15 6.15 -17.08 -4.75
N LEU A 16 6.84 -16.11 -5.34
CA LEU A 16 6.46 -14.70 -5.29
C LEU A 16 5.12 -14.44 -5.99
N ALA A 17 4.89 -15.06 -7.15
CA ALA A 17 3.60 -14.95 -7.84
C ALA A 17 2.45 -15.49 -6.99
N ARG A 18 2.65 -16.63 -6.31
CA ARG A 18 1.66 -17.17 -5.37
C ARG A 18 1.43 -16.24 -4.18
N ALA A 19 2.48 -15.75 -3.54
CA ALA A 19 2.38 -14.80 -2.43
C ALA A 19 1.59 -13.54 -2.84
N ALA A 20 1.94 -12.93 -3.97
CA ALA A 20 1.23 -11.77 -4.50
C ALA A 20 -0.24 -12.06 -4.80
N SER A 21 -0.55 -13.23 -5.38
CA SER A 21 -1.95 -13.65 -5.62
C SER A 21 -2.76 -13.85 -4.34
N GLN A 22 -2.09 -14.11 -3.22
CA GLN A 22 -2.69 -14.25 -1.89
C GLN A 22 -2.68 -12.93 -1.10
N GLY A 23 -2.25 -11.83 -1.70
CA GLY A 23 -2.14 -10.51 -1.06
C GLY A 23 -0.87 -10.31 -0.22
N ASP A 24 0.04 -11.29 -0.17
CA ASP A 24 1.35 -11.13 0.46
C ASP A 24 2.33 -10.48 -0.53
N ILE A 25 2.29 -9.15 -0.52
CA ILE A 25 3.24 -8.28 -1.23
C ILE A 25 4.52 -7.97 -0.41
N GLN A 26 4.67 -8.55 0.78
CA GLN A 26 5.88 -8.43 1.61
C GLN A 26 6.90 -9.53 1.32
N ALA A 27 6.48 -10.62 0.66
CA ALA A 27 7.38 -11.68 0.22
C ALA A 27 8.51 -11.16 -0.68
N ARG A 28 9.75 -11.59 -0.43
CA ARG A 28 10.93 -11.26 -1.26
C ARG A 28 11.68 -12.51 -1.66
N ALA A 29 12.33 -12.49 -2.83
CA ALA A 29 13.28 -13.52 -3.23
C ALA A 29 14.63 -13.27 -2.56
N ASN A 30 15.31 -14.34 -2.14
CA ASN A 30 16.60 -14.22 -1.48
C ASN A 30 17.69 -13.98 -2.53
N GLU A 31 18.18 -12.75 -2.59
CA GLU A 31 19.22 -12.31 -3.52
C GLU A 31 20.50 -13.16 -3.43
N GLN A 32 20.84 -13.71 -2.26
CA GLN A 32 22.04 -14.53 -2.07
C GLN A 32 22.01 -15.85 -2.86
N ASN A 33 20.83 -16.29 -3.29
CA ASN A 33 20.67 -17.52 -4.09
C ASN A 33 20.94 -17.32 -5.58
N HIS A 34 21.18 -16.08 -6.01
CA HIS A 34 21.25 -15.69 -7.43
C HIS A 34 22.54 -14.93 -7.72
N ASN A 35 23.04 -15.05 -8.95
CA ASN A 35 24.26 -14.38 -9.41
C ASN A 35 24.10 -13.89 -10.86
N GLY A 36 24.92 -12.91 -11.25
CA GLY A 36 24.89 -12.34 -12.60
C GLY A 36 23.53 -11.77 -12.99
N GLU A 37 23.08 -12.05 -14.22
CA GLU A 37 21.80 -11.55 -14.74
C GLU A 37 20.58 -11.98 -13.89
N PHE A 38 20.60 -13.19 -13.31
CA PHE A 38 19.49 -13.64 -12.46
C PHE A 38 19.38 -12.81 -11.17
N LEU A 39 20.51 -12.40 -10.60
CA LEU A 39 20.52 -11.48 -9.45
C LEU A 39 19.89 -10.14 -9.82
N SER A 40 20.24 -9.60 -10.99
CA SER A 40 19.66 -8.35 -11.51
C SER A 40 18.13 -8.45 -11.65
N ILE A 41 17.63 -9.57 -12.17
CA ILE A 41 16.18 -9.80 -12.29
C ILE A 41 15.53 -9.88 -10.90
N VAL A 42 16.09 -10.64 -9.97
CA VAL A 42 15.56 -10.79 -8.60
C VAL A 42 15.51 -9.45 -7.86
N LYS A 43 16.56 -8.64 -7.98
CA LYS A 43 16.59 -7.26 -7.45
C LYS A 43 15.50 -6.39 -8.05
N GLY A 44 15.28 -6.49 -9.36
CA GLY A 44 14.20 -5.78 -10.05
C GLY A 44 12.81 -6.19 -9.56
N ILE A 45 12.58 -7.49 -9.35
CA ILE A 45 11.31 -8.01 -8.79
C ILE A 45 11.11 -7.51 -7.36
N ASN A 46 12.12 -7.64 -6.49
CA ASN A 46 12.05 -7.15 -5.11
C ASN A 46 11.75 -5.64 -5.07
N SER A 47 12.44 -4.85 -5.89
CA SER A 47 12.22 -3.40 -5.98
C SER A 47 10.81 -3.05 -6.48
N THR A 48 10.25 -3.84 -7.40
CA THR A 48 8.87 -3.68 -7.87
C THR A 48 7.87 -3.95 -6.74
N LEU A 49 8.10 -4.99 -5.95
CA LEU A 49 7.27 -5.31 -4.80
C LEU A 49 7.38 -4.23 -3.71
N ASP A 50 8.57 -3.66 -3.46
CA ASP A 50 8.76 -2.54 -2.54
C ASP A 50 7.97 -1.30 -2.99
N ALA A 51 8.03 -0.98 -4.29
CA ALA A 51 7.31 0.15 -4.88
C ALA A 51 5.77 0.03 -4.77
N ILE A 52 5.24 -1.20 -4.80
CA ILE A 52 3.82 -1.47 -4.58
C ILE A 52 3.49 -1.49 -3.08
N SER A 53 4.40 -1.99 -2.26
CA SER A 53 4.14 -2.25 -0.84
C SER A 53 4.00 -0.98 -0.01
N ALA A 54 4.81 0.05 -0.27
CA ALA A 54 4.75 1.29 0.48
C ALA A 54 3.37 2.00 0.36
N PRO A 55 2.86 2.32 -0.85
CA PRO A 55 1.58 3.01 -0.98
C PRO A 55 0.39 2.17 -0.51
N LEU A 56 0.42 0.85 -0.76
CA LEU A 56 -0.64 -0.03 -0.30
C LEU A 56 -0.67 -0.14 1.23
N GLY A 57 0.50 -0.19 1.89
CA GLY A 57 0.60 -0.21 3.35
C GLY A 57 0.08 1.08 4.01
N GLU A 58 0.43 2.26 3.47
CA GLU A 58 -0.13 3.53 3.96
C GLU A 58 -1.65 3.59 3.77
N CYS A 59 -2.15 3.12 2.63
CA CYS A 59 -3.59 3.04 2.39
C CYS A 59 -4.32 2.17 3.42
N ILE A 60 -3.78 0.98 3.71
CA ILE A 60 -4.33 0.09 4.75
C ILE A 60 -4.35 0.80 6.11
N THR A 61 -3.27 1.50 6.46
CA THR A 61 -3.16 2.23 7.74
C THR A 61 -4.21 3.34 7.86
N VAL A 62 -4.42 4.12 6.80
CA VAL A 62 -5.41 5.20 6.79
C VAL A 62 -6.83 4.64 6.80
N MET A 63 -7.12 3.58 6.03
CA MET A 63 -8.43 2.92 6.03
C MET A 63 -8.74 2.27 7.38
N HIS A 64 -7.75 1.71 8.05
CA HIS A 64 -7.92 1.19 9.41
C HIS A 64 -8.24 2.31 10.40
N SER A 65 -7.48 3.41 10.38
CA SER A 65 -7.75 4.58 11.22
C SER A 65 -9.16 5.14 10.97
N LEU A 66 -9.57 5.19 9.70
CA LEU A 66 -10.91 5.58 9.30
C LEU A 66 -11.98 4.65 9.90
N SER A 67 -11.75 3.34 9.91
CA SER A 67 -12.67 2.36 10.52
C SER A 67 -12.84 2.53 12.03
N GLU A 68 -11.84 3.11 12.71
CA GLU A 68 -11.88 3.47 14.13
C GLU A 68 -12.49 4.86 14.37
N GLY A 69 -12.96 5.55 13.32
CA GLY A 69 -13.50 6.91 13.40
C GLY A 69 -12.43 8.01 13.48
N ASN A 70 -11.15 7.67 13.31
CA ASN A 70 -10.06 8.64 13.27
C ASN A 70 -9.90 9.22 11.86
N LEU A 71 -10.45 10.42 11.65
CA LEU A 71 -10.42 11.16 10.39
C LEU A 71 -9.22 12.09 10.23
N SER A 72 -8.21 11.98 11.10
CA SER A 72 -7.00 12.82 11.05
C SER A 72 -5.87 12.24 10.20
N GLN A 73 -5.92 10.93 9.90
CA GLN A 73 -4.85 10.23 9.19
C GLN A 73 -4.95 10.40 7.68
N GLN A 74 -3.81 10.62 7.05
CA GLN A 74 -3.69 10.77 5.61
C GLN A 74 -2.46 10.02 5.11
N ILE A 75 -2.49 9.60 3.84
CA ILE A 75 -1.33 9.06 3.15
C ILE A 75 -0.37 10.25 2.93
N GLN A 76 0.86 10.12 3.42
CA GLN A 76 1.87 11.18 3.38
C GLN A 76 2.96 10.92 2.34
N GLY A 77 3.23 9.65 2.02
CA GLY A 77 4.28 9.27 1.08
C GLY A 77 4.22 10.03 -0.24
N ASN A 78 5.39 10.30 -0.80
CA ASN A 78 5.49 10.92 -2.12
C ASN A 78 5.42 9.83 -3.19
N TYR A 79 4.35 9.84 -3.96
CA TYR A 79 4.05 8.83 -4.97
C TYR A 79 3.78 9.50 -6.30
N GLU A 80 4.03 8.75 -7.37
CA GLU A 80 3.82 9.19 -8.75
C GLU A 80 2.78 8.31 -9.44
N GLY A 81 2.23 8.81 -10.56
CA GLY A 81 1.27 8.07 -11.39
C GLY A 81 0.06 7.55 -10.61
N GLN A 82 -0.28 6.27 -10.82
CA GLN A 82 -1.48 5.63 -10.25
C GLN A 82 -1.47 5.61 -8.71
N PHE A 83 -0.29 5.52 -8.07
CA PHE A 83 -0.22 5.56 -6.61
C PHE A 83 -0.47 6.96 -6.05
N ASN A 84 -0.13 8.01 -6.80
CA ASN A 84 -0.52 9.38 -6.43
C ASN A 84 -2.03 9.59 -6.56
N GLU A 85 -2.65 9.01 -7.59
CA GLU A 85 -4.11 9.04 -7.76
C GLU A 85 -4.83 8.30 -6.64
N LEU A 86 -4.32 7.13 -6.23
CA LEU A 86 -4.80 6.39 -5.06
C LEU A 86 -4.68 7.25 -3.79
N LYS A 87 -3.50 7.83 -3.53
CA LYS A 87 -3.26 8.76 -2.42
C LYS A 87 -4.29 9.89 -2.39
N ARG A 88 -4.47 10.57 -3.52
CA ARG A 88 -5.41 11.70 -3.63
C ARG A 88 -6.84 11.26 -3.34
N SER A 89 -7.26 10.13 -3.90
CA SER A 89 -8.61 9.60 -3.72
C SER A 89 -8.87 9.28 -2.24
N VAL A 90 -7.96 8.55 -1.59
CA VAL A 90 -8.05 8.23 -0.16
C VAL A 90 -8.09 9.48 0.70
N ASN A 91 -7.14 10.41 0.51
CA ASN A 91 -7.08 11.63 1.33
C ASN A 91 -8.31 12.53 1.12
N THR A 92 -8.85 12.57 -0.09
CA THR A 92 -10.11 13.29 -0.39
C THR A 92 -11.28 12.68 0.35
N SER A 93 -11.40 11.34 0.35
CA SER A 93 -12.45 10.64 1.10
C SER A 93 -12.38 10.94 2.61
N VAL A 94 -11.18 10.91 3.20
CA VAL A 94 -10.98 11.28 4.62
C VAL A 94 -11.39 12.73 4.88
N SER A 95 -10.95 13.66 4.05
CA SER A 95 -11.29 15.09 4.17
C SER A 95 -12.80 15.33 4.09
N ASN A 96 -13.47 14.72 3.11
CA ASN A 96 -14.92 14.85 2.94
C ASN A 96 -15.69 14.31 4.16
N LEU A 97 -15.27 13.16 4.70
CA LEU A 97 -15.87 12.61 5.92
C LEU A 97 -15.64 13.53 7.13
N SER A 98 -14.43 14.08 7.29
CA SER A 98 -14.12 15.03 8.36
C SER A 98 -14.98 16.29 8.29
N ASN A 99 -15.19 16.81 7.08
CA ASN A 99 -16.05 17.98 6.86
C ASN A 99 -17.51 17.68 7.19
N MET A 100 -18.04 16.54 6.75
CA MET A 100 -19.42 16.15 7.06
C MET A 100 -19.64 16.02 8.58
N VAL A 101 -18.71 15.39 9.31
CA VAL A 101 -18.80 15.29 10.78
C VAL A 101 -18.77 16.67 11.44
N SER A 102 -17.95 17.58 10.92
CA SER A 102 -17.86 18.96 11.43
C SER A 102 -19.16 19.75 11.17
N GLU A 103 -19.75 19.63 9.98
CA GLU A 103 -21.02 20.25 9.62
C GLU A 103 -22.18 19.74 10.48
N ILE A 104 -22.25 18.42 10.71
CA ILE A 104 -23.24 17.82 11.61
C ILE A 104 -23.09 18.36 13.03
N THR A 105 -21.86 18.43 13.54
CA THR A 105 -21.58 18.95 14.88
C THR A 105 -22.00 20.42 15.01
N SER A 106 -21.66 21.24 14.02
CA SER A 106 -22.04 22.66 13.96
C SER A 106 -23.56 22.85 13.92
N THR A 107 -24.25 22.07 13.09
CA THR A 107 -25.72 22.09 12.98
C THR A 107 -26.38 21.69 14.29
N THR A 108 -25.87 20.65 14.95
CA THR A 108 -26.38 20.18 16.25
C THR A 108 -26.24 21.26 17.32
N LEU A 109 -25.07 21.91 17.40
CA LEU A 109 -24.83 23.01 18.35
C LEU A 109 -25.78 24.20 18.09
N THR A 110 -26.02 24.53 16.82
CA THR A 110 -26.95 25.60 16.43
C THR A 110 -28.37 25.28 16.89
N ILE A 111 -28.83 24.04 16.73
CA ILE A 111 -30.17 23.61 17.17
C ILE A 111 -30.29 23.62 18.70
N THR A 112 -29.29 23.09 19.42
CA THR A 112 -29.30 23.05 20.89
C THR A 112 -29.14 24.42 21.53
N GLY A 113 -28.40 25.33 20.91
CA GLY A 113 -28.21 26.70 21.40
C GLY A 113 -29.33 27.66 21.01
N SER A 114 -30.16 27.29 20.05
CA SER A 114 -31.38 28.03 19.67
C SER A 114 -32.63 27.56 20.44
N SER A 115 -32.50 26.56 21.31
CA SER A 115 -33.54 26.04 22.21
C SER A 115 -33.32 26.52 23.64
#